data_AF-A0A662RK19-F1
#
_entry.id   AF-A0A662RK19-F1
#
_cell.length_a   1.000
_cell.length_b   1.000
_cell.length_c   1.000
_cell.angle_alpha   90.00
_cell.angle_beta   90.00
_cell.angle_gamma   90.00
#
_symmetry.space_group_name_H-M   'P 1'
#
loop_
_entity.id
_entity.type
_entity.pdbx_description
1 polymer ?
#
loop_
_entity_poly.entity_id
_entity_poly.type
_entity_poly.pdbx_seq_one_letter_code
_entity_poly.pdbx_strand_id
1 'polypeptide(L)'
;AGGDIDIYSTTVINRDAVITGGNVSNAGKILGNLTVRADNFLNTGSAGSIDFKKNEGLRDLRNLINIFSILMTAGFLIVGIILLKLFPRQFFIVESEIRKSPVKNTLVGFVLIIASVIVITLLSLTIVGFPIALIMGMLFIIALMLSSIFVSFAVGRKIVDLFKVKFKLNFKFKFNDLLIFVLGFVILSLLFRIPYAGVLIVIIAVSLGFGAIIYALRENWQNITT
;
A
#
# COMPACT_ATOMS: atom_id res chain seq x y z
N ALA A 1 13.83 3.86 18.33
CA ALA A 1 13.80 5.22 18.88
C ALA A 1 15.03 5.36 19.76
N GLY A 2 15.97 6.24 19.40
CA GLY A 2 17.08 6.56 20.28
C GLY A 2 16.60 7.53 21.37
N GLY A 3 17.06 7.36 22.61
CA GLY A 3 16.78 8.31 23.70
C GLY A 3 17.63 9.57 23.59
N ASP A 4 17.30 10.57 24.39
CA ASP A 4 18.07 11.82 24.48
C ASP A 4 19.27 11.63 25.43
N ILE A 5 20.44 12.15 25.03
CA ILE A 5 21.70 12.01 25.77
C ILE A 5 22.33 13.39 25.95
N ASP A 6 22.43 13.84 27.19
CA ASP A 6 23.03 15.12 27.55
C ASP A 6 24.31 14.93 28.35
N ILE A 7 25.43 15.45 27.84
CA ILE A 7 26.69 15.57 28.57
C ILE A 7 26.77 16.99 29.12
N TYR A 8 26.61 17.11 30.43
CA TYR A 8 26.69 18.39 31.14
C TYR A 8 28.10 18.99 31.13
N SER A 9 28.18 20.31 31.33
CA SER A 9 29.43 21.08 31.29
C SER A 9 30.46 20.71 32.36
N THR A 10 30.01 20.12 33.46
CA THR A 10 30.88 19.62 34.54
C THR A 10 31.55 18.28 34.23
N THR A 11 31.13 17.60 33.16
CA THR A 11 31.59 16.25 32.84
C THR A 11 32.91 16.30 32.08
N VAL A 12 33.89 15.52 32.56
CA VAL A 12 35.17 15.32 31.89
C VAL A 12 35.34 13.86 31.52
N ILE A 13 35.50 13.58 30.23
CA ILE A 13 35.78 12.25 29.70
C ILE A 13 37.22 12.23 29.22
N ASN A 14 38.08 11.49 29.92
CA ASN A 14 39.52 11.47 29.64
C ASN A 14 39.92 10.61 28.43
N ARG A 15 38.97 9.88 27.82
CA ARG A 15 39.20 8.94 26.72
C ARG A 15 38.21 9.18 25.59
N ASP A 16 38.30 8.35 24.56
CA ASP A 16 37.36 8.33 23.45
C ASP A 16 35.94 7.98 23.93
N ALA A 17 34.95 8.60 23.31
CA ALA A 17 33.53 8.45 23.63
C ALA A 17 32.75 8.08 22.36
N VAL A 18 31.94 7.02 22.44
CA VAL A 18 31.03 6.61 21.36
C VAL A 18 29.60 6.72 21.87
N ILE A 19 28.79 7.55 21.21
CA ILE A 19 27.43 7.88 21.66
C ILE A 19 26.46 7.55 20.53
N THR A 20 25.39 6.81 20.84
CA THR A 20 24.28 6.54 19.91
C THR A 20 22.97 6.92 20.57
N GLY A 21 22.23 7.85 19.98
CA GLY A 21 21.01 8.42 20.57
C GLY A 21 20.07 9.00 19.53
N GLY A 22 18.91 9.50 19.97
CA GLY A 22 18.00 10.30 19.15
C GLY A 22 18.54 11.72 19.04
N ASN A 23 18.55 12.43 20.17
CA ASN A 23 19.22 13.73 20.31
C ASN A 23 20.43 13.60 21.23
N VAL A 24 21.57 14.17 20.83
CA VAL A 24 22.79 14.17 21.65
C VAL A 24 23.27 15.61 21.84
N SER A 25 23.44 16.04 23.09
CA SER A 25 24.00 17.34 23.45
C SER A 25 25.28 17.15 24.24
N ASN A 26 26.36 17.81 23.83
CA ASN A 26 27.62 17.81 24.57
C ASN A 26 28.04 19.22 24.98
N ALA A 27 28.00 19.51 26.27
CA ALA A 27 28.54 20.72 26.88
C ALA A 27 29.85 20.47 27.67
N GLY A 28 30.23 19.20 27.88
CA GLY A 28 31.39 18.79 28.68
C GLY A 28 32.73 18.78 27.92
N LYS A 29 33.78 18.29 28.59
CA LYS A 29 35.13 18.19 28.03
C LYS A 29 35.51 16.73 27.76
N ILE A 30 35.76 16.40 26.50
CA ILE A 30 36.19 15.08 26.04
C ILE A 30 37.63 15.22 25.53
N LEU A 31 38.58 14.62 26.24
CA LEU A 31 39.99 14.69 25.87
C LEU A 31 40.34 13.76 24.69
N GLY A 32 39.54 12.72 24.47
CA GLY A 32 39.66 11.81 23.33
C GLY A 32 38.76 12.16 22.13
N ASN A 33 38.62 11.19 21.23
CA ASN A 33 37.76 11.28 20.05
C ASN A 33 36.29 11.03 20.42
N LEU A 34 35.41 11.84 19.87
CA LEU A 34 33.97 11.75 20.05
C LEU A 34 33.32 11.24 18.75
N THR A 35 32.80 10.01 18.78
CA THR A 35 31.99 9.46 17.68
C THR A 35 30.53 9.48 18.08
N VAL A 36 29.69 10.19 17.31
CA VAL A 36 28.26 10.34 17.62
C VAL A 36 27.42 9.84 16.46
N ARG A 37 26.46 8.96 16.77
CA ARG A 37 25.41 8.49 15.86
C ARG A 37 24.05 8.93 16.37
N ALA A 38 23.54 10.05 15.86
CA ALA A 38 22.29 10.64 16.34
C ALA A 38 21.49 11.33 15.23
N ASP A 39 20.20 11.57 15.46
CA ASP A 39 19.35 12.35 14.54
C ASP A 39 19.71 13.84 14.59
N ASN A 40 19.95 14.33 15.81
CA ASN A 40 20.44 15.68 16.09
C ASN A 40 21.64 15.61 17.04
N PHE A 41 22.66 16.43 16.76
CA PHE A 41 23.85 16.55 17.60
C PHE A 41 24.20 18.02 17.79
N LEU A 42 24.34 18.44 19.04
CA LEU A 42 24.78 19.77 19.43
C LEU A 42 26.03 19.65 20.29
N ASN A 43 27.09 20.37 19.95
CA ASN A 43 28.31 20.42 20.76
C ASN A 43 28.62 21.87 21.15
N THR A 44 28.47 22.18 22.43
CA THR A 44 28.86 23.45 23.06
C THR A 44 30.09 23.29 23.95
N GLY A 45 30.55 22.05 24.17
CA GLY A 45 31.74 21.70 24.94
C GLY A 45 33.01 21.58 24.09
N SER A 46 33.99 20.85 24.60
CA SER A 46 35.28 20.61 23.93
C SER A 46 35.47 19.11 23.70
N ALA A 47 35.88 18.72 22.49
CA ALA A 47 36.23 17.36 22.13
C ALA A 47 37.49 17.37 21.25
N GLY A 48 38.26 16.27 21.22
CA GLY A 48 39.43 16.14 20.35
C GLY A 48 39.05 16.15 18.87
N SER A 49 38.74 14.98 18.31
CA SER A 49 38.14 14.85 16.97
C SER A 49 36.68 14.44 17.08
N ILE A 50 35.81 15.02 16.25
CA ILE A 50 34.37 14.76 16.27
C ILE A 50 33.97 14.07 14.96
N ASP A 51 33.57 12.80 15.05
CA ASP A 51 32.96 12.05 13.94
C ASP A 51 31.45 11.94 14.19
N PHE A 52 30.68 12.83 13.57
CA PHE A 52 29.22 12.80 13.65
C PHE A 52 28.63 12.18 12.39
N LYS A 53 27.88 11.09 12.57
CA LYS A 53 27.09 10.46 11.51
C LYS A 53 25.63 10.50 11.88
N LYS A 54 24.82 11.10 11.00
CA LYS A 54 23.38 11.14 11.20
C LYS A 54 22.80 9.73 11.14
N ASN A 55 21.81 9.41 11.98
CA ASN A 55 21.07 8.15 11.90
C ASN A 55 20.14 8.17 10.66
N GLU A 56 20.73 7.96 9.48
CA GLU A 56 19.98 8.01 8.21
C GLU A 56 19.18 6.74 7.94
N GLY A 57 19.50 5.61 8.60
CA GLY A 57 18.92 4.31 8.30
C GLY A 57 17.38 4.28 8.27
N LEU A 58 16.70 4.91 9.23
CA LEU A 58 15.22 4.92 9.26
C LEU A 58 14.61 5.92 8.25
N ARG A 59 15.32 7.01 7.94
CA ARG A 59 14.84 8.06 7.03
C ARG A 59 15.04 7.66 5.58
N ASP A 60 16.18 7.03 5.27
CA ASP A 60 16.46 6.45 3.96
C ASP A 60 15.50 5.30 3.67
N LEU A 61 15.28 4.38 4.61
CA LEU A 61 14.27 3.33 4.43
C LEU A 61 12.88 3.92 4.16
N ARG A 62 12.47 4.96 4.89
CA ARG A 62 11.18 5.63 4.64
C ARG A 62 11.12 6.29 3.26
N ASN A 63 12.19 6.95 2.83
CA ASN A 63 12.25 7.57 1.51
C ASN A 63 12.22 6.51 0.40
N LEU A 64 12.96 5.41 0.55
CA LEU A 64 12.93 4.28 -0.37
C LEU A 64 11.53 3.66 -0.46
N ILE A 65 10.86 3.44 0.67
CA ILE A 65 9.48 2.93 0.70
C ILE A 65 8.52 3.89 0.00
N ASN A 66 8.67 5.21 0.19
CA ASN A 66 7.82 6.20 -0.47
C ASN A 66 8.03 6.22 -1.99
N ILE A 67 9.28 6.22 -2.45
CA ILE A 67 9.62 6.17 -3.89
C ILE A 67 9.07 4.87 -4.51
N PHE A 68 9.29 3.74 -3.84
CA PHE A 68 8.79 2.44 -4.27
C PHE A 68 7.27 2.41 -4.34
N SER A 69 6.57 2.98 -3.36
CA SER A 69 5.11 3.08 -3.36
C SER A 69 4.58 3.86 -4.56
N ILE A 70 5.19 5.01 -4.88
CA ILE A 70 4.80 5.83 -6.04
C ILE A 70 5.03 5.06 -7.35
N LEU A 71 6.18 4.40 -7.47
CA LEU A 71 6.51 3.60 -8.65
C LEU A 71 5.55 2.41 -8.82
N MET A 72 5.20 1.73 -7.73
CA MET A 72 4.20 0.67 -7.72
C MET A 72 2.83 1.18 -8.14
N THR A 73 2.36 2.32 -7.60
CA THR A 73 1.08 2.94 -8.00
C THR A 73 1.05 3.22 -9.50
N ALA A 74 2.14 3.76 -10.07
CA ALA A 74 2.26 3.99 -11.51
C ALA A 74 2.24 2.68 -12.31
N GLY A 75 2.94 1.64 -11.84
CA GLY A 75 2.93 0.31 -12.45
C GLY A 75 1.53 -0.30 -12.50
N PHE A 76 0.78 -0.23 -11.40
CA PHE A 76 -0.61 -0.71 -11.33
C PHE A 76 -1.55 0.04 -12.28
N LEU A 77 -1.35 1.34 -12.47
CA LEU A 77 -2.10 2.12 -13.44
C LEU A 77 -1.87 1.60 -14.86
N ILE A 78 -0.61 1.34 -15.23
CA ILE A 78 -0.25 0.79 -16.54
C ILE A 78 -0.86 -0.61 -16.72
N VAL A 79 -0.72 -1.49 -15.72
CA VAL A 79 -1.31 -2.83 -15.74
C VAL A 79 -2.83 -2.76 -15.92
N GLY A 80 -3.50 -1.85 -15.21
CA GLY A 80 -4.94 -1.65 -15.34
C GLY A 80 -5.36 -1.18 -16.73
N ILE A 81 -4.60 -0.26 -17.35
CA ILE A 81 -4.84 0.17 -18.73
C ILE A 81 -4.66 -1.00 -19.72
N ILE A 82 -3.62 -1.82 -19.53
CA ILE A 82 -3.37 -2.99 -20.37
C ILE A 82 -4.51 -4.00 -20.22
N LEU A 83 -4.93 -4.32 -19.00
CA LEU A 83 -6.04 -5.23 -18.74
C LEU A 83 -7.34 -4.76 -19.39
N LEU A 84 -7.64 -3.46 -19.29
CA LEU A 84 -8.84 -2.88 -19.86
C LEU A 84 -8.84 -2.99 -21.39
N LYS A 85 -7.68 -2.80 -22.04
CA LYS A 85 -7.57 -2.95 -23.50
C LYS A 85 -7.56 -4.40 -23.96
N LEU A 86 -6.91 -5.30 -23.22
CA LEU A 86 -6.70 -6.69 -23.62
C LEU A 86 -7.92 -7.57 -23.31
N PHE A 87 -8.59 -7.33 -22.17
CA PHE A 87 -9.73 -8.12 -21.71
C PHE A 87 -10.95 -7.27 -21.35
N PRO A 88 -11.46 -6.42 -22.28
CA PRO A 88 -12.55 -5.48 -21.98
C PRO A 88 -13.82 -6.21 -21.50
N ARG A 89 -14.16 -7.35 -22.10
CA ARG A 89 -15.38 -8.10 -21.76
C ARG A 89 -15.38 -8.62 -20.32
N GLN A 90 -14.26 -9.20 -19.87
CA GLN A 90 -14.10 -9.66 -18.48
C GLN A 90 -14.15 -8.49 -17.50
N PHE A 91 -13.53 -7.37 -17.89
CA PHE A 91 -13.51 -6.14 -17.11
C PHE A 91 -14.91 -5.55 -16.88
N PHE A 92 -15.77 -5.55 -17.91
CA PHE A 92 -17.15 -5.09 -17.80
C PHE A 92 -18.07 -6.04 -17.02
N ILE A 93 -17.86 -7.36 -17.12
CA ILE A 93 -18.63 -8.34 -16.33
C ILE A 93 -18.38 -8.10 -14.84
N VAL A 94 -17.11 -8.01 -14.43
CA VAL A 94 -16.73 -7.74 -13.03
C VAL A 94 -17.29 -6.40 -12.55
N GLU A 95 -17.20 -5.33 -13.37
CA GLU A 95 -17.76 -4.02 -13.01
C GLU A 95 -19.28 -4.05 -12.82
N SER A 96 -19.99 -4.75 -13.71
CA SER A 96 -21.45 -4.87 -13.60
C SER A 96 -21.86 -5.56 -12.30
N GLU A 97 -21.10 -6.57 -11.88
CA GLU A 97 -21.37 -7.31 -10.65
C GLU A 97 -21.08 -6.47 -9.40
N ILE A 98 -19.99 -5.69 -9.41
CA ILE A 98 -19.69 -4.70 -8.35
C ILE A 98 -20.85 -3.72 -8.14
N ARG A 99 -21.54 -3.30 -9.22
CA ARG A 99 -22.66 -2.36 -9.15
C ARG A 99 -23.97 -2.97 -8.67
N LYS A 100 -24.27 -4.23 -9.02
CA LYS A 100 -25.56 -4.86 -8.69
C LYS A 100 -25.76 -5.02 -7.18
N SER A 101 -24.73 -5.41 -6.42
CA SER A 101 -24.87 -5.69 -4.99
C SER A 101 -23.56 -5.43 -4.23
N PRO A 102 -23.13 -4.16 -4.10
CA PRO A 102 -21.84 -3.82 -3.50
C PRO A 102 -21.70 -4.33 -2.06
N VAL A 103 -22.75 -4.25 -1.24
CA VAL A 103 -22.70 -4.70 0.17
C VAL A 103 -22.53 -6.22 0.27
N LYS A 104 -23.28 -6.99 -0.53
CA LYS A 104 -23.17 -8.46 -0.55
C LYS A 104 -21.81 -8.90 -1.07
N ASN A 105 -21.31 -8.27 -2.13
CA ASN A 105 -20.02 -8.62 -2.73
C ASN A 105 -18.85 -8.29 -1.80
N THR A 106 -18.91 -7.17 -1.06
CA THR A 106 -17.94 -6.87 -0.01
C THR A 106 -17.98 -7.92 1.10
N LEU A 107 -19.17 -8.28 1.61
CA LEU A 107 -19.29 -9.22 2.72
C LEU A 107 -18.82 -10.63 2.33
N VAL A 108 -19.26 -11.12 1.17
CA VAL A 108 -18.86 -12.42 0.63
C VAL A 108 -17.37 -12.43 0.32
N GLY A 109 -16.86 -11.38 -0.34
CA GLY A 109 -15.43 -11.27 -0.64
C GLY A 109 -14.57 -11.24 0.62
N PHE A 110 -15.01 -10.55 1.68
CA PHE A 110 -14.32 -10.54 2.97
C PHE A 110 -14.26 -11.94 3.61
N VAL A 111 -15.39 -12.66 3.64
CA VAL A 111 -15.44 -14.04 4.16
C VAL A 111 -14.54 -14.97 3.33
N LEU A 112 -14.56 -14.84 2.00
CA LEU A 112 -13.74 -15.65 1.11
C LEU A 112 -12.24 -15.34 1.25
N ILE A 113 -11.85 -14.09 1.48
CA ILE A 113 -10.46 -13.72 1.77
C ILE A 113 -10.00 -14.43 3.04
N ILE A 114 -10.77 -14.35 4.13
CA ILE A 114 -10.45 -15.03 5.38
C ILE A 114 -10.36 -16.54 5.18
N ALA A 115 -11.34 -17.15 4.52
CA ALA A 115 -11.36 -18.57 4.23
C ALA A 115 -10.14 -18.99 3.38
N SER A 116 -9.78 -18.21 2.37
CA SER A 116 -8.63 -18.47 1.50
C SER A 116 -7.32 -18.44 2.30
N VAL A 117 -7.14 -17.43 3.16
CA VAL A 117 -5.96 -17.34 4.04
C VAL A 117 -5.86 -18.58 4.93
N ILE A 118 -6.96 -18.96 5.59
CA ILE A 118 -7.00 -20.15 6.45
C ILE A 118 -6.62 -21.42 5.66
N VAL A 119 -7.21 -21.62 4.48
CA VAL A 119 -6.94 -22.79 3.63
C VAL A 119 -5.48 -22.82 3.19
N ILE A 120 -4.93 -21.69 2.72
CA ILE A 120 -3.53 -21.59 2.28
C ILE A 120 -2.58 -21.87 3.45
N THR A 121 -2.87 -21.31 4.63
CA THR A 121 -2.07 -21.56 5.84
C THR A 121 -2.13 -23.03 6.27
N LEU A 122 -3.31 -23.67 6.24
CA LEU A 122 -3.44 -25.09 6.56
C LEU A 122 -2.67 -25.97 5.57
N LEU A 123 -2.75 -25.65 4.27
CA LEU A 123 -1.98 -26.36 3.23
C LEU A 123 -0.47 -26.19 3.44
N SER A 124 0.00 -24.99 3.82
CA SER A 124 1.42 -24.72 4.00
C SER A 124 2.04 -25.46 5.19
N LEU A 125 1.23 -25.91 6.15
CA LEU A 125 1.70 -26.73 7.27
C LEU A 125 2.04 -28.17 6.85
N THR A 126 1.57 -28.62 5.71
CA THR A 126 1.83 -29.97 5.21
C THR A 126 3.00 -29.98 4.23
N ILE A 127 3.87 -31.00 4.29
CA ILE A 127 5.04 -31.10 3.39
C ILE A 127 4.59 -31.19 1.92
N VAL A 128 3.51 -31.92 1.64
CA VAL A 128 2.96 -32.08 0.27
C VAL A 128 2.12 -30.86 -0.15
N GLY A 129 1.43 -30.22 0.78
CA GLY A 129 0.62 -29.03 0.50
C GLY A 129 1.44 -27.75 0.42
N PHE A 130 2.68 -27.70 0.92
CA PHE A 130 3.56 -26.53 0.79
C PHE A 130 3.76 -26.03 -0.65
N PRO A 131 4.12 -26.87 -1.65
CA PRO A 131 4.23 -26.41 -3.04
C PRO A 131 2.89 -25.92 -3.59
N ILE A 132 1.77 -26.56 -3.22
CA ILE A 132 0.42 -26.15 -3.64
C ILE A 132 0.03 -24.82 -3.00
N ALA A 133 0.31 -24.64 -1.71
CA ALA A 133 0.05 -23.43 -0.94
C ALA A 133 0.84 -22.24 -1.51
N LEU A 134 2.07 -22.46 -1.99
CA LEU A 134 2.85 -21.44 -2.67
C LEU A 134 2.16 -20.95 -3.94
N ILE A 135 1.75 -21.88 -4.82
CA ILE A 135 1.07 -21.53 -6.08
C ILE A 135 -0.27 -20.84 -5.79
N MET A 136 -1.05 -21.40 -4.87
CA MET A 136 -2.36 -20.87 -4.48
C MET A 136 -2.24 -19.50 -3.81
N GLY A 137 -1.21 -19.31 -2.98
CA GLY A 137 -0.87 -18.03 -2.36
C GLY A 137 -0.46 -16.97 -3.38
N MET A 138 0.34 -17.33 -4.39
CA MET A 138 0.68 -16.42 -5.48
C MET A 138 -0.56 -16.00 -6.28
N LEU A 139 -1.42 -16.95 -6.67
CA LEU A 139 -2.68 -16.65 -7.35
C LEU A 139 -3.60 -15.77 -6.50
N PHE A 140 -3.65 -16.03 -5.20
CA PHE A 140 -4.42 -15.24 -4.26
C PHE A 140 -3.91 -13.79 -4.19
N ILE A 141 -2.60 -13.56 -4.06
CA ILE A 141 -2.00 -12.22 -4.06
C ILE A 141 -2.31 -11.50 -5.37
N ILE A 142 -2.17 -12.18 -6.52
CA ILE A 142 -2.50 -11.62 -7.84
C ILE A 142 -3.98 -11.23 -7.90
N ALA A 143 -4.90 -12.06 -7.38
CA ALA A 143 -6.32 -11.74 -7.36
C ALA A 143 -6.64 -10.52 -6.48
N LEU A 144 -5.99 -10.37 -5.32
CA LEU A 144 -6.12 -9.17 -4.47
C LEU A 144 -5.58 -7.92 -5.16
N MET A 145 -4.45 -8.04 -5.87
CA MET A 145 -3.87 -6.97 -6.69
C MET A 145 -4.86 -6.52 -7.77
N LEU A 146 -5.43 -7.46 -8.52
CA LEU A 146 -6.40 -7.17 -9.59
C LEU A 146 -7.72 -6.59 -9.06
N SER A 147 -8.19 -7.04 -7.89
CA SER A 147 -9.39 -6.54 -7.23
C SER A 147 -9.39 -5.00 -7.13
N SER A 148 -8.28 -4.41 -6.70
CA SER A 148 -8.13 -2.95 -6.57
C SER A 148 -8.27 -2.20 -7.90
N ILE A 149 -7.83 -2.81 -9.01
CA ILE A 149 -7.93 -2.27 -10.36
C ILE A 149 -9.40 -2.24 -10.81
N PHE A 150 -10.14 -3.33 -10.65
CA PHE A 150 -11.56 -3.38 -11.04
C PHE A 150 -12.41 -2.42 -10.21
N VAL A 151 -12.13 -2.32 -8.91
CA VAL A 151 -12.85 -1.39 -8.01
C VAL A 151 -12.59 0.06 -8.40
N SER A 152 -11.35 0.40 -8.76
CA SER A 152 -11.00 1.73 -9.27
C SER A 152 -11.86 2.13 -10.45
N PHE A 153 -12.09 1.21 -11.40
CA PHE A 153 -12.95 1.47 -12.56
C PHE A 153 -14.42 1.69 -12.17
N ALA A 154 -14.96 0.81 -11.32
CA ALA A 154 -16.34 0.91 -10.86
C ALA A 154 -16.60 2.22 -10.08
N VAL A 155 -15.63 2.64 -9.25
CA VAL A 155 -15.66 3.93 -8.55
C VAL A 155 -15.63 5.09 -9.55
N GLY A 156 -14.71 5.07 -10.52
CA GLY A 156 -14.61 6.09 -11.56
C GLY A 156 -15.92 6.26 -12.34
N ARG A 157 -16.54 5.13 -12.73
CA ARG A 157 -17.81 5.13 -13.47
C ARG A 157 -18.97 5.64 -12.62
N LYS A 158 -19.05 5.24 -11.34
CA LYS A 158 -20.06 5.76 -10.40
C LYS A 158 -19.95 7.26 -10.21
N ILE A 159 -18.73 7.80 -10.13
CA ILE A 159 -18.49 9.24 -10.01
C ILE A 159 -18.93 9.98 -11.28
N VAL A 160 -18.56 9.48 -12.46
CA VAL A 160 -18.99 10.06 -13.74
C VAL A 160 -20.52 10.02 -13.88
N ASP A 161 -21.16 8.92 -13.50
CA ASP A 161 -22.62 8.77 -13.54
C ASP A 161 -23.31 9.75 -12.57
N LEU A 162 -22.80 9.90 -11.34
CA LEU A 162 -23.32 10.89 -10.37
C LEU A 162 -23.17 12.33 -10.88
N PHE A 163 -22.04 12.67 -11.51
CA PHE A 163 -21.83 13.99 -12.10
C PHE A 163 -22.78 14.25 -13.27
N LYS A 164 -23.02 13.26 -14.15
CA LYS A 164 -23.99 13.36 -15.25
C LYS A 164 -25.41 13.65 -14.74
N VAL A 165 -25.85 12.91 -13.72
CA VAL A 165 -27.19 13.06 -13.13
C VAL A 165 -27.31 14.40 -12.39
N LYS A 166 -26.33 14.76 -11.56
CA LYS A 166 -26.41 15.93 -10.68
C LYS A 166 -26.28 17.26 -11.42
N PHE A 167 -25.47 17.32 -12.48
CA PHE A 167 -25.21 18.56 -13.21
C PHE A 167 -26.13 18.77 -14.43
N LYS A 168 -27.07 17.83 -14.70
CA LYS A 168 -27.91 17.80 -15.91
C LYS A 168 -27.08 18.09 -17.17
N LEU A 169 -25.83 17.64 -17.17
CA LEU A 169 -24.88 17.94 -18.22
C LEU A 169 -25.23 17.01 -19.38
N ASN A 170 -25.87 17.56 -20.41
CA ASN A 170 -26.19 16.86 -21.66
C ASN A 170 -24.94 16.61 -22.51
N PHE A 171 -23.79 16.35 -21.86
CA PHE A 171 -22.52 16.15 -22.52
C PHE A 171 -22.42 14.71 -22.99
N LYS A 172 -22.65 14.53 -24.30
CA LYS A 172 -22.12 13.43 -25.13
C LYS A 172 -20.57 13.43 -25.16
N PHE A 173 -19.88 13.67 -24.04
CA PHE A 173 -18.48 13.30 -23.96
C PHE A 173 -18.46 11.77 -23.95
N LYS A 174 -18.02 11.16 -25.06
CA LYS A 174 -17.45 9.81 -25.05
C LYS A 174 -16.22 9.87 -24.15
N PHE A 175 -16.42 9.83 -22.83
CA PHE A 175 -15.34 9.53 -21.92
C PHE A 175 -14.83 8.17 -22.35
N ASN A 176 -13.64 8.17 -22.96
CA ASN A 176 -12.96 6.94 -23.31
C ASN A 176 -12.86 6.13 -22.02
N ASP A 177 -13.16 4.82 -22.02
CA ASP A 177 -13.20 4.02 -20.78
C ASP A 177 -11.89 4.15 -19.98
N LEU A 178 -10.79 4.44 -20.66
CA LEU A 178 -9.50 4.79 -20.08
C LEU A 178 -9.54 6.02 -19.16
N LEU A 179 -10.23 7.11 -19.53
CA LEU A 179 -10.37 8.31 -18.69
C LEU A 179 -11.18 8.01 -17.43
N ILE A 180 -12.23 7.19 -17.55
CA ILE A 180 -13.05 6.76 -16.42
C ILE A 180 -12.21 5.94 -15.44
N PHE A 181 -11.41 5.01 -15.97
CA PHE A 181 -10.46 4.22 -15.18
C PHE A 181 -9.44 5.11 -14.47
N VAL A 182 -8.76 5.99 -15.19
CA VAL A 182 -7.72 6.87 -14.63
C VAL A 182 -8.29 7.76 -13.53
N LEU A 183 -9.46 8.38 -13.75
CA LEU A 183 -10.12 9.18 -12.73
C LEU A 183 -10.43 8.36 -11.47
N GLY A 184 -11.05 7.20 -11.63
CA GLY A 184 -11.37 6.33 -10.51
C GLY A 184 -10.13 5.83 -9.77
N PHE A 185 -9.07 5.47 -10.49
CA PHE A 185 -7.80 5.03 -9.94
C PHE A 185 -7.09 6.13 -9.16
N VAL A 186 -7.04 7.37 -9.70
CA VAL A 186 -6.43 8.51 -9.00
C VAL A 186 -7.18 8.80 -7.70
N ILE A 187 -8.52 8.83 -7.75
CA ILE A 187 -9.34 9.09 -6.56
C ILE A 187 -9.15 8.00 -5.51
N LEU A 188 -9.21 6.73 -5.90
CA LEU A 188 -9.03 5.62 -4.98
C LEU A 188 -7.61 5.59 -4.40
N SER A 189 -6.59 5.86 -5.21
CA SER A 189 -5.19 5.96 -4.77
C SER A 189 -4.98 7.09 -3.78
N LEU A 190 -5.66 8.23 -3.94
CA LEU A 190 -5.64 9.33 -2.98
C LEU A 190 -6.34 8.94 -1.67
N LEU A 191 -7.49 8.26 -1.75
CA LEU A 191 -8.21 7.74 -0.59
C LEU A 191 -7.36 6.77 0.23
N PHE A 192 -6.56 5.91 -0.43
CA PHE A 192 -5.65 4.97 0.23
C PHE A 192 -4.51 5.65 0.99
N ARG A 193 -4.13 6.88 0.63
CA ARG A 193 -3.09 7.64 1.33
C ARG A 193 -3.59 8.31 2.62
N ILE A 194 -4.89 8.32 2.88
CA ILE A 194 -5.44 8.91 4.11
C ILE A 194 -5.06 8.01 5.31
N PRO A 195 -4.36 8.52 6.34
CA PRO A 195 -4.03 7.71 7.51
C PRO A 195 -5.31 7.25 8.23
N TYR A 196 -5.30 6.01 8.74
CA TYR A 196 -6.43 5.30 9.38
C TYR A 196 -7.63 5.01 8.46
N ALA A 197 -8.17 5.99 7.75
CA ALA A 197 -9.28 5.78 6.83
C ALA A 197 -8.87 4.97 5.58
N GLY A 198 -7.65 5.17 5.09
CA GLY A 198 -7.12 4.45 3.92
C GLY A 198 -7.13 2.94 4.12
N VAL A 199 -6.78 2.45 5.31
CA VAL A 199 -6.79 1.00 5.62
C VAL A 199 -8.20 0.42 5.50
N LEU A 200 -9.21 1.10 6.05
CA LEU A 200 -10.61 0.67 5.92
C LEU A 200 -11.07 0.68 4.46
N ILE A 201 -10.71 1.72 3.71
CA ILE A 201 -11.07 1.85 2.29
C ILE A 201 -10.39 0.74 1.47
N VAL A 202 -9.13 0.40 1.76
CA VAL A 202 -8.42 -0.73 1.13
C VAL A 202 -9.15 -2.04 1.43
N ILE A 203 -9.50 -2.31 2.70
CA ILE A 203 -10.20 -3.55 3.07
C ILE A 203 -11.53 -3.68 2.33
N ILE A 204 -12.33 -2.60 2.30
CA ILE A 204 -13.62 -2.58 1.61
C ILE A 204 -13.43 -2.77 0.10
N ALA A 205 -12.49 -2.04 -0.50
CA ALA A 205 -12.21 -2.12 -1.93
C ALA A 205 -11.74 -3.51 -2.33
N VAL A 206 -10.74 -4.06 -1.62
CA VAL A 206 -10.16 -5.37 -1.91
C VAL A 206 -11.22 -6.47 -1.74
N SER A 207 -12.03 -6.40 -0.68
CA SER A 207 -13.11 -7.35 -0.46
C SER A 207 -14.17 -7.29 -1.56
N LEU A 208 -14.59 -6.08 -1.94
CA LEU A 208 -15.56 -5.85 -3.01
C LEU A 208 -15.09 -6.43 -4.35
N GLY A 209 -13.86 -6.12 -4.76
CA GLY A 209 -13.33 -6.59 -6.03
C GLY A 209 -13.02 -8.10 -6.01
N PHE A 210 -12.57 -8.66 -4.89
CA PHE A 210 -12.33 -10.10 -4.76
C PHE A 210 -13.64 -10.88 -4.87
N GLY A 211 -14.69 -10.43 -4.17
CA GLY A 211 -16.03 -11.01 -4.28
C GLY A 211 -16.55 -10.95 -5.72
N ALA A 212 -16.41 -9.80 -6.39
CA ALA A 212 -16.86 -9.64 -7.77
C ALA A 212 -16.10 -10.53 -8.77
N ILE A 213 -14.78 -10.71 -8.60
CA ILE A 213 -13.99 -11.63 -9.44
C ILE A 213 -14.52 -13.06 -9.32
N ILE A 214 -14.80 -13.53 -8.10
CA ILE A 214 -15.30 -14.89 -7.86
C ILE A 214 -16.70 -15.08 -8.45
N TYR A 215 -17.60 -14.10 -8.29
CA TYR A 215 -18.93 -14.16 -8.89
C TYR A 215 -18.88 -14.14 -10.43
N ALA A 216 -18.06 -13.26 -11.02
CA ALA A 216 -17.88 -13.20 -12.46
C ALA A 216 -17.31 -14.52 -13.01
N LEU A 217 -16.36 -15.14 -12.29
CA LEU A 217 -15.81 -16.44 -12.66
C LEU A 217 -16.88 -17.53 -12.61
N ARG A 218 -17.73 -17.53 -11.56
CA ARG A 218 -18.83 -18.49 -11.40
C ARG A 218 -19.86 -18.39 -12.52
N GLU A 219 -20.27 -17.17 -12.89
CA GLU A 219 -21.26 -16.94 -13.94
C GLU A 219 -20.72 -17.32 -15.32
N ASN A 220 -19.44 -17.02 -15.59
CA ASN A 220 -18.80 -17.43 -16.83
C ASN A 220 -18.61 -18.96 -16.94
N TRP A 221 -18.34 -19.65 -15.82
CA TRP A 221 -18.29 -21.12 -15.79
C TRP A 221 -19.65 -21.75 -16.12
N GLN A 222 -20.75 -21.21 -15.59
CA GLN A 222 -22.10 -21.74 -15.88
C GLN A 222 -22.50 -21.57 -17.36
N ASN A 223 -22.07 -20.48 -18.00
CA ASN A 223 -22.31 -20.24 -19.42
C ASN A 223 -21.50 -21.16 -20.36
N ILE A 224 -20.44 -21.81 -19.87
CA ILE A 224 -19.62 -22.75 -20.66
C ILE A 224 -20.13 -24.19 -20.48
N THR A 225 -20.72 -24.51 -19.33
CA THR A 225 -21.22 -25.87 -19.00
C THR A 225 -22.68 -26.11 -19.39
N THR A 226 -23.37 -25.11 -19.95
CA THR A 226 -24.77 -25.20 -20.42
C THR A 226 -24.80 -25.02 -21.92
#